data_AF-A0A9P9J698-F1
#
_entry.id   AF-A0A9P9J698-F1
#
_cell.length_a   1.000
_cell.length_b   1.000
_cell.length_c   1.000
_cell.angle_alpha   90.00
_cell.angle_beta   90.00
_cell.angle_gamma   90.00
#
_symmetry.space_group_name_H-M   'P 1'
#
loop_
_entity.id
_entity.type
_entity.pdbx_description
1 polymer ?
#
loop_
_entity_poly.entity_id
_entity_poly.type
_entity_poly.pdbx_seq_one_letter_code
_entity_poly.pdbx_strand_id
1 'polypeptide(L)'
;MTGTILRFLLLSLVGAAQAVPTSFAASRHTFDWNKIRHIIAFGDSYTFVQGTRGRPKYSFIGDYDNNFSFTADDLLSDEIVQNFTGTSAGGPNWIEYISNCGLQSGLTLPSTCRVQLWDFAFAGADISEKFTPLHHSYTVPMVNQTQQYLTWAEPVLKTQVDKSRALVTIWIGINDISDSKLYDVDLPELYDAMIEFMFERSVKPLYKAGYHNYLFMNLPPIHRSPSYVNKVKPSLNATMVEWWNSRLSKHTSQFSRDYKSTKILLYDSFSFLNNVLDNPSDFQITNTTGFCSGYNNETVLTNPGAFGCAPLDSYFWYNSGHISSHVHKLVAKDLIRYLKAQSK
;
A
#
# COMPACT_ATOMS: atom_id res chain seq x y z
N MET A 1 16.15 -53.69 77.42
CA MET A 1 15.42 -53.59 76.14
C MET A 1 14.42 -52.46 76.27
N THR A 2 14.82 -51.26 75.87
CA THR A 2 13.95 -50.07 75.80
C THR A 2 14.48 -49.25 74.62
N GLY A 3 13.73 -49.27 73.53
CA GLY A 3 14.10 -48.63 72.27
C GLY A 3 13.80 -47.13 72.30
N THR A 4 14.73 -46.34 71.81
CA THR A 4 14.54 -44.89 71.59
C THR A 4 14.30 -44.66 70.10
N ILE A 5 13.11 -44.15 69.78
CA ILE A 5 12.66 -43.82 68.42
C ILE A 5 13.29 -42.48 68.00
N LEU A 6 14.07 -42.49 66.92
CA LEU A 6 14.61 -41.29 66.30
C LEU A 6 13.55 -40.70 65.35
N ARG A 7 12.98 -39.53 65.69
CA ARG A 7 12.10 -38.78 64.78
C ARG A 7 12.95 -37.88 63.88
N PHE A 8 12.94 -38.16 62.57
CA PHE A 8 13.42 -37.22 61.56
C PHE A 8 12.36 -36.13 61.34
N LEU A 9 12.71 -34.86 61.58
CA LEU A 9 11.94 -33.72 61.10
C LEU A 9 12.32 -33.45 59.63
N LEU A 10 11.36 -33.62 58.71
CA LEU A 10 11.43 -33.04 57.38
C LEU A 10 11.02 -31.56 57.48
N LEU A 11 11.95 -30.64 57.20
CA LEU A 11 11.62 -29.25 56.90
C LEU A 11 11.18 -29.14 55.44
N SER A 12 9.90 -28.89 55.21
CA SER A 12 9.36 -28.46 53.92
C SER A 12 9.56 -26.95 53.75
N LEU A 13 10.55 -26.57 52.92
CA LEU A 13 10.72 -25.19 52.44
C LEU A 13 9.69 -24.92 51.33
N VAL A 14 8.58 -24.29 51.70
CA VAL A 14 7.63 -23.71 50.72
C VAL A 14 8.19 -22.36 50.28
N GLY A 15 8.86 -22.34 49.13
CA GLY A 15 9.27 -21.10 48.47
C GLY A 15 8.05 -20.39 47.89
N ALA A 16 7.63 -19.30 48.51
CA ALA A 16 6.63 -18.40 47.94
C ALA A 16 7.27 -17.65 46.76
N ALA A 17 7.01 -18.08 45.53
CA ALA A 17 7.32 -17.31 44.34
C ALA A 17 6.41 -16.08 44.31
N GLN A 18 6.95 -14.90 44.66
CA GLN A 18 6.28 -13.64 44.41
C GLN A 18 6.31 -13.36 42.91
N ALA A 19 5.17 -13.53 42.25
CA ALA A 19 4.97 -13.02 40.90
C ALA A 19 5.00 -11.49 40.96
N VAL A 20 6.09 -10.89 40.47
CA VAL A 20 6.14 -9.44 40.22
C VAL A 20 5.17 -9.15 39.07
N PRO A 21 4.11 -8.34 39.28
CA PRO A 21 3.27 -7.92 38.17
C PRO A 21 4.05 -6.86 37.40
N THR A 22 4.72 -7.26 36.32
CA THR A 22 5.22 -6.33 35.31
C THR A 22 4.02 -5.76 34.56
N SER A 23 3.37 -4.76 35.16
CA SER A 23 2.50 -3.85 34.43
C SER A 23 3.38 -2.94 33.59
N PHE A 24 3.86 -3.44 32.45
CA PHE A 24 4.20 -2.55 31.36
C PHE A 24 2.88 -1.94 30.89
N ALA A 25 2.55 -0.77 31.43
CA ALA A 25 1.62 0.12 30.77
C ALA A 25 2.21 0.37 29.38
N ALA A 26 1.72 -0.36 28.38
CA ALA A 26 2.08 -0.14 26.99
C ALA A 26 1.77 1.33 26.71
N SER A 27 2.82 2.14 26.60
CA SER A 27 2.73 3.50 26.08
C SER A 27 1.89 3.40 24.80
N ARG A 28 0.68 3.96 24.82
CA ARG A 28 -0.15 4.03 23.62
C ARG A 28 0.62 4.88 22.63
N HIS A 29 1.25 4.24 21.64
CA HIS A 29 1.79 4.94 20.48
C HIS A 29 0.63 5.73 19.86
N THR A 30 0.68 7.06 19.99
CA THR A 30 -0.31 7.94 19.36
C THR A 30 0.19 8.28 17.98
N PHE A 31 -0.66 8.04 16.99
CA PHE A 31 -0.40 8.45 15.61
C PHE A 31 -0.52 9.98 15.50
N ASP A 32 0.45 10.60 14.84
CA ASP A 32 0.45 12.01 14.50
C ASP A 32 1.08 12.19 13.12
N TRP A 33 0.25 12.58 12.14
CA TRP A 33 0.67 12.77 10.76
C TRP A 33 1.83 13.76 10.64
N ASN A 34 1.87 14.81 11.47
CA ASN A 34 2.92 15.83 11.38
C ASN A 34 4.28 15.31 11.87
N LYS A 35 4.31 14.19 12.60
CA LYS A 35 5.53 13.54 13.08
C LYS A 35 6.08 12.51 12.10
N ILE A 36 5.27 12.01 11.15
CA ILE A 36 5.71 11.03 10.15
C ILE A 36 6.89 11.59 9.34
N ARG A 37 7.93 10.77 9.16
CA ARG A 37 9.14 11.08 8.38
C ARG A 37 9.52 10.00 7.39
N HIS A 38 8.91 8.83 7.48
CA HIS A 38 9.20 7.73 6.57
C HIS A 38 7.88 7.10 6.13
N ILE A 39 7.72 6.91 4.83
CA ILE A 39 6.65 6.14 4.23
C ILE A 39 7.29 4.91 3.61
N ILE A 40 6.81 3.73 3.98
CA ILE A 40 7.16 2.47 3.32
C ILE A 40 5.91 1.99 2.60
N ALA A 41 5.93 2.04 1.26
CA ALA A 41 4.76 1.80 0.44
C ALA A 41 4.80 0.43 -0.23
N PHE A 42 3.65 -0.22 -0.29
CA PHE A 42 3.43 -1.50 -0.96
C PHE A 42 2.11 -1.45 -1.72
N GLY A 43 2.01 -2.20 -2.81
CA GLY A 43 0.80 -2.17 -3.62
C GLY A 43 1.04 -2.50 -5.08
N ASP A 44 0.15 -1.96 -5.91
CA ASP A 44 0.13 -2.14 -7.35
C ASP A 44 0.45 -0.85 -8.12
N SER A 45 -0.03 -0.78 -9.37
CA SER A 45 0.17 0.34 -10.29
C SER A 45 -0.41 1.67 -9.81
N TYR A 46 -1.33 1.66 -8.84
CA TYR A 46 -1.87 2.88 -8.22
C TYR A 46 -0.89 3.52 -7.24
N THR A 47 0.15 2.81 -6.81
CA THR A 47 1.14 3.29 -5.82
C THR A 47 2.56 3.30 -6.37
N PHE A 48 2.89 2.38 -7.28
CA PHE A 48 4.21 2.29 -7.90
C PHE A 48 4.82 3.64 -8.33
N VAL A 49 6.07 3.84 -7.95
CA VAL A 49 6.98 4.88 -8.45
C VAL A 49 8.25 4.24 -9.03
N GLN A 50 8.74 4.74 -10.16
CA GLN A 50 9.94 4.23 -10.81
C GLN A 50 11.21 4.63 -10.04
N GLY A 51 12.16 3.72 -9.93
CA GLY A 51 13.51 3.99 -9.45
C GLY A 51 14.56 3.78 -10.54
N THR A 52 15.79 4.19 -10.29
CA THR A 52 16.94 3.96 -11.16
C THR A 52 17.47 2.52 -11.06
N ARG A 53 17.13 1.79 -9.99
CA ARG A 53 17.47 0.37 -9.77
C ARG A 53 16.26 -0.57 -9.91
N GLY A 54 15.13 -0.04 -10.35
CA GLY A 54 13.90 -0.77 -10.57
C GLY A 54 13.70 -1.18 -12.01
N ARG A 55 12.64 -1.95 -12.22
CA ARG A 55 12.17 -2.27 -13.57
C ARG A 55 11.44 -1.06 -14.13
N PRO A 56 11.85 -0.50 -15.28
CA PRO A 56 11.21 0.67 -15.85
C PRO A 56 9.70 0.47 -16.03
N LYS A 57 8.89 1.42 -15.57
CA LYS A 57 7.42 1.39 -15.53
C LYS A 57 6.78 0.37 -14.57
N TYR A 58 7.55 -0.33 -13.75
CA TYR A 58 7.03 -1.40 -12.90
C TYR A 58 7.46 -1.37 -11.43
N SER A 59 8.70 -1.02 -11.09
CA SER A 59 9.14 -0.98 -9.69
C SER A 59 10.16 0.12 -9.38
N PHE A 60 10.22 0.50 -8.11
CA PHE A 60 11.29 1.36 -7.60
C PHE A 60 12.61 0.61 -7.61
N ILE A 61 12.61 -0.61 -7.06
CA ILE A 61 13.80 -1.45 -6.92
C ILE A 61 13.49 -2.92 -7.27
N GLY A 62 14.36 -3.52 -8.10
CA GLY A 62 14.32 -4.95 -8.39
C GLY A 62 13.06 -5.47 -9.08
N ASP A 63 13.07 -6.76 -9.41
CA ASP A 63 11.94 -7.51 -9.98
C ASP A 63 12.18 -9.03 -9.79
N TYR A 64 11.29 -9.88 -10.29
CA TYR A 64 11.49 -11.34 -10.23
C TYR A 64 12.44 -11.92 -11.29
N ASP A 65 12.90 -11.13 -12.25
CA ASP A 65 13.78 -11.60 -13.32
C ASP A 65 15.24 -11.55 -12.88
N ASN A 66 15.55 -12.36 -11.86
CA ASN A 66 16.86 -12.45 -11.20
C ASN A 66 17.32 -11.18 -10.45
N ASN A 67 16.45 -10.19 -10.26
CA ASN A 67 16.76 -8.94 -9.53
C ASN A 67 15.94 -8.79 -8.23
N PHE A 68 15.54 -9.90 -7.61
CA PHE A 68 14.70 -9.83 -6.41
C PHE A 68 15.50 -9.38 -5.19
N SER A 69 16.75 -9.82 -5.05
CA SER A 69 17.67 -9.32 -4.04
C SER A 69 18.41 -8.08 -4.52
N PHE A 70 18.75 -7.19 -3.60
CA PHE A 70 19.60 -6.02 -3.87
C PHE A 70 20.58 -5.77 -2.72
N THR A 71 21.65 -5.03 -2.99
CA THR A 71 22.63 -4.64 -1.97
C THR A 71 22.18 -3.37 -1.22
N ALA A 72 22.85 -3.06 -0.11
CA ALA A 72 22.63 -1.78 0.58
C ALA A 72 22.98 -0.57 -0.31
N ASP A 73 23.99 -0.69 -1.17
CA ASP A 73 24.37 0.36 -2.11
C ASP A 73 23.32 0.57 -3.18
N ASP A 74 22.75 -0.52 -3.72
CA ASP A 74 21.63 -0.43 -4.67
C ASP A 74 20.47 0.35 -4.04
N LEU A 75 20.03 -0.01 -2.83
CA LEU A 75 18.93 0.66 -2.14
C LEU A 75 19.23 2.14 -1.84
N LEU A 76 20.42 2.44 -1.31
CA LEU A 76 20.75 3.78 -0.84
C LEU A 76 21.16 4.74 -1.98
N SER A 77 21.47 4.21 -3.17
CA SER A 77 21.73 4.99 -4.39
C SER A 77 20.53 5.06 -5.35
N ASP A 78 19.45 4.32 -5.08
CA ASP A 78 18.26 4.32 -5.92
C ASP A 78 17.51 5.66 -5.80
N GLU A 79 17.24 6.27 -6.95
CA GLU A 79 16.58 7.57 -7.05
C GLU A 79 15.22 7.42 -7.68
N ILE A 80 14.21 8.09 -7.11
CA ILE A 80 12.88 8.17 -7.73
C ILE A 80 13.03 8.89 -9.07
N VAL A 81 12.64 8.22 -10.15
CA VAL A 81 12.65 8.74 -11.52
C VAL A 81 11.30 9.36 -11.80
N GLN A 82 11.23 10.68 -11.71
CA GLN A 82 10.03 11.41 -12.07
C GLN A 82 10.07 11.89 -13.52
N ASN A 83 9.33 11.20 -14.37
CA ASN A 83 9.08 11.58 -15.75
C ASN A 83 7.66 11.15 -16.16
N PHE A 84 7.30 11.34 -17.43
CA PHE A 84 5.97 11.01 -17.94
C PHE A 84 5.53 9.55 -17.69
N THR A 85 6.47 8.61 -17.61
CA THR A 85 6.19 7.18 -17.40
C THR A 85 6.68 6.67 -16.03
N GLY A 86 7.07 7.56 -15.13
CA GLY A 86 7.58 7.21 -13.79
C GLY A 86 6.50 6.60 -12.88
N THR A 87 5.23 6.75 -13.25
CA THR A 87 4.08 6.14 -12.60
C THR A 87 3.04 5.70 -13.65
N SER A 88 1.97 5.04 -13.20
CA SER A 88 0.81 4.70 -14.04
C SER A 88 -0.22 5.84 -14.18
N ALA A 89 0.12 7.07 -13.78
CA ALA A 89 -0.81 8.22 -13.72
C ALA A 89 -0.51 9.34 -14.72
N GLY A 90 0.57 9.24 -15.50
CA GLY A 90 1.02 10.30 -16.43
C GLY A 90 1.64 11.52 -15.73
N GLY A 91 2.10 11.35 -14.49
CA GLY A 91 2.61 12.37 -13.58
C GLY A 91 2.71 11.80 -12.16
N PRO A 92 2.97 12.61 -11.11
CA PRO A 92 3.08 12.07 -9.77
C PRO A 92 1.78 11.37 -9.31
N ASN A 93 1.90 10.29 -8.55
CA ASN A 93 0.75 9.62 -7.96
C ASN A 93 0.52 10.08 -6.50
N TRP A 94 -0.46 9.51 -5.81
CA TRP A 94 -0.87 9.92 -4.47
C TRP A 94 0.24 9.80 -3.41
N ILE A 95 1.12 8.80 -3.53
CA ILE A 95 2.17 8.54 -2.53
C ILE A 95 3.25 9.62 -2.56
N GLU A 96 3.58 10.08 -3.76
CA GLU A 96 4.49 11.20 -4.00
C GLU A 96 3.89 12.52 -3.49
N TYR A 97 2.58 12.73 -3.71
CA TYR A 97 1.89 13.93 -3.20
C TYR A 97 1.82 13.98 -1.67
N ILE A 98 1.59 12.87 -0.97
CA ILE A 98 1.55 12.89 0.50
C ILE A 98 2.94 12.95 1.15
N SER A 99 3.97 12.42 0.49
CA SER A 99 5.36 12.48 0.95
C SER A 99 6.06 13.78 0.54
N ASN A 100 5.59 14.43 -0.52
CA ASN A 100 6.28 15.52 -1.21
C ASN A 100 7.71 15.11 -1.63
N CYS A 101 7.86 13.87 -2.09
CA CYS A 101 9.10 13.27 -2.56
C CYS A 101 8.89 12.79 -4.00
N GLY A 102 9.77 13.17 -4.94
CA GLY A 102 9.62 12.81 -6.35
C GLY A 102 8.64 13.69 -7.16
N LEU A 103 8.13 14.81 -6.64
CA LEU A 103 7.11 15.59 -7.35
C LEU A 103 7.57 16.37 -8.60
N GLN A 104 8.87 16.64 -8.71
CA GLN A 104 9.43 17.43 -9.81
C GLN A 104 10.14 16.50 -10.79
N SER A 105 10.05 16.81 -12.09
CA SER A 105 10.74 16.03 -13.12
C SER A 105 12.24 15.93 -12.85
N GLY A 106 12.80 14.72 -13.01
CA GLY A 106 14.20 14.43 -12.74
C GLY A 106 14.38 13.28 -11.77
N LEU A 107 15.52 13.26 -11.09
CA LEU A 107 15.89 12.24 -10.12
C LEU A 107 15.76 12.82 -8.72
N THR A 108 15.15 12.07 -7.81
CA THR A 108 15.03 12.43 -6.39
C THR A 108 15.49 11.28 -5.51
N LEU A 109 16.58 11.49 -4.77
CA LEU A 109 17.04 10.53 -3.79
C LEU A 109 16.11 10.53 -2.55
N PRO A 110 15.48 9.39 -2.17
CA PRO A 110 14.51 9.36 -1.07
C PRO A 110 15.02 9.92 0.26
N SER A 111 16.31 9.71 0.56
CA SER A 111 16.94 10.17 1.80
C SER A 111 17.02 11.69 1.95
N THR A 112 16.91 12.43 0.84
CA THR A 112 16.92 13.90 0.81
C THR A 112 15.55 14.53 1.08
N CYS A 113 14.47 13.73 0.99
CA CYS A 113 13.11 14.17 1.23
C CYS A 113 12.83 14.37 2.72
N ARG A 114 12.03 15.39 3.05
CA ARG A 114 11.57 15.63 4.43
C ARG A 114 10.74 14.46 4.98
N VAL A 115 9.90 13.87 4.13
CA VAL A 115 9.27 12.57 4.37
C VAL A 115 9.85 11.64 3.33
N GLN A 116 10.70 10.71 3.76
CA GLN A 116 11.36 9.76 2.88
C GLN A 116 10.32 8.78 2.35
N LEU A 117 10.33 8.54 1.04
CA LEU A 117 9.46 7.59 0.36
C LEU A 117 10.28 6.37 -0.08
N TRP A 118 10.03 5.23 0.56
CA TRP A 118 10.60 3.95 0.18
C TRP A 118 9.47 3.08 -0.39
N ASP A 119 9.33 3.10 -1.71
CA ASP A 119 8.23 2.45 -2.40
C ASP A 119 8.65 1.06 -2.90
N PHE A 120 7.90 0.03 -2.53
CA PHE A 120 8.09 -1.35 -2.97
C PHE A 120 6.87 -1.86 -3.73
N ALA A 121 5.92 -0.99 -4.09
CA ALA A 121 4.80 -1.34 -4.93
C ALA A 121 5.28 -1.74 -6.33
N PHE A 122 4.60 -2.71 -6.92
CA PHE A 122 4.94 -3.24 -8.23
C PHE A 122 3.72 -3.15 -9.16
N ALA A 123 3.86 -2.46 -10.29
CA ALA A 123 2.74 -2.31 -11.21
C ALA A 123 2.25 -3.66 -11.76
N GLY A 124 0.96 -3.95 -11.60
CA GLY A 124 0.37 -5.24 -11.96
C GLY A 124 0.49 -6.33 -10.89
N ALA A 125 0.87 -5.98 -9.66
CA ALA A 125 0.89 -6.94 -8.56
C ALA A 125 -0.52 -7.31 -8.08
N ASP A 126 -0.70 -8.60 -7.85
CA ASP A 126 -1.73 -9.18 -7.00
C ASP A 126 -1.19 -9.38 -5.57
N ILE A 127 -2.05 -9.85 -4.65
CA ILE A 127 -1.59 -10.22 -3.31
C ILE A 127 -0.55 -11.35 -3.37
N SER A 128 -0.83 -12.43 -4.12
CA SER A 128 -0.01 -13.65 -4.09
C SER A 128 -0.32 -14.61 -5.23
N GLU A 129 0.74 -15.26 -5.75
CA GLU A 129 0.68 -16.37 -6.70
C GLU A 129 -0.12 -17.58 -6.20
N LYS A 130 -0.40 -17.65 -4.89
CA LYS A 130 -1.29 -18.66 -4.30
C LYS A 130 -2.70 -18.59 -4.90
N PHE A 131 -3.16 -17.42 -5.34
CA PHE A 131 -4.56 -17.20 -5.74
C PHE A 131 -4.71 -16.81 -7.21
N THR A 132 -3.77 -16.01 -7.74
CA THR A 132 -3.79 -15.53 -9.13
C THR A 132 -2.40 -15.68 -9.75
N PRO A 133 -2.27 -16.09 -11.02
CA PRO A 133 -0.98 -16.11 -11.71
C PRO A 133 -0.39 -14.70 -11.86
N LEU A 134 0.94 -14.61 -11.99
CA LEU A 134 1.58 -13.33 -12.29
C LEU A 134 1.15 -12.78 -13.66
N HIS A 135 0.92 -11.46 -13.74
CA HIS A 135 0.71 -10.76 -15.04
C HIS A 135 1.93 -10.86 -15.95
N HIS A 136 3.12 -10.85 -15.35
CA HIS A 136 4.39 -11.05 -16.03
C HIS A 136 5.29 -11.91 -15.15
N SER A 137 6.18 -12.70 -15.76
CA SER A 137 7.14 -13.54 -14.99
C SER A 137 8.05 -12.73 -14.05
N TYR A 138 8.19 -11.43 -14.32
CA TYR A 138 8.97 -10.50 -13.51
C TYR A 138 8.16 -9.76 -12.44
N THR A 139 6.84 -9.95 -12.37
CA THR A 139 5.98 -9.26 -11.39
C THR A 139 6.27 -9.72 -9.98
N VAL A 140 6.43 -8.79 -9.04
CA VAL A 140 6.58 -9.07 -7.60
C VAL A 140 5.22 -8.93 -6.89
N PRO A 141 4.56 -10.02 -6.45
CA PRO A 141 3.33 -9.96 -5.66
C PRO A 141 3.52 -9.23 -4.34
N MET A 142 2.45 -8.65 -3.79
CA MET A 142 2.52 -7.83 -2.58
C MET A 142 3.16 -8.55 -1.38
N VAL A 143 2.84 -9.84 -1.15
CA VAL A 143 3.47 -10.59 -0.05
C VAL A 143 4.99 -10.69 -0.22
N ASN A 144 5.46 -10.77 -1.46
CA ASN A 144 6.89 -10.80 -1.76
C ASN A 144 7.52 -9.42 -1.78
N GLN A 145 6.79 -8.34 -2.10
CA GLN A 145 7.28 -6.97 -1.90
C GLN A 145 7.64 -6.73 -0.43
N THR A 146 6.77 -7.14 0.50
CA THR A 146 7.06 -7.00 1.94
C THR A 146 8.16 -7.94 2.41
N GLN A 147 8.27 -9.15 1.84
CA GLN A 147 9.40 -10.04 2.09
C GLN A 147 10.73 -9.43 1.61
N GLN A 148 10.75 -8.87 0.40
CA GLN A 148 11.90 -8.19 -0.19
C GLN A 148 12.34 -7.02 0.69
N TYR A 149 11.38 -6.23 1.14
CA TYR A 149 11.64 -5.16 2.10
C TYR A 149 12.26 -5.70 3.39
N LEU A 150 11.63 -6.70 4.03
CA LEU A 150 12.05 -7.19 5.34
C LEU A 150 13.42 -7.85 5.36
N THR A 151 13.84 -8.51 4.27
CA THR A 151 15.15 -9.18 4.27
C THR A 151 16.28 -8.36 3.65
N TRP A 152 16.01 -7.40 2.76
CA TRP A 152 17.08 -6.61 2.10
C TRP A 152 17.08 -5.13 2.48
N ALA A 153 15.92 -4.49 2.64
CA ALA A 153 15.85 -3.06 2.96
C ALA A 153 15.79 -2.76 4.47
N GLU A 154 14.97 -3.49 5.22
CA GLU A 154 14.79 -3.27 6.66
C GLU A 154 16.13 -3.31 7.43
N PRO A 155 17.03 -4.29 7.19
CA PRO A 155 18.30 -4.33 7.93
C PRO A 155 19.22 -3.14 7.67
N VAL A 156 19.10 -2.52 6.49
CA VAL A 156 19.85 -1.32 6.09
C VAL A 156 19.20 -0.08 6.70
N LEU A 157 17.89 0.07 6.49
CA LEU A 157 17.11 1.25 6.88
C LEU A 157 16.84 1.35 8.37
N LYS A 158 16.86 0.26 9.15
CA LYS A 158 16.57 0.28 10.61
C LYS A 158 17.47 1.23 11.41
N THR A 159 18.64 1.58 10.87
CA THR A 159 19.57 2.54 11.50
C THR A 159 19.28 4.00 11.13
N GLN A 160 18.48 4.22 10.08
CA GLN A 160 18.16 5.53 9.51
C GLN A 160 16.67 5.91 9.66
N VAL A 161 15.80 4.92 9.78
CA VAL A 161 14.34 5.05 9.87
C VAL A 161 13.90 4.89 11.33
N ASP A 162 13.39 5.97 11.91
CA ASP A 162 12.68 5.90 13.18
C ASP A 162 11.29 5.28 12.94
N LYS A 163 11.14 4.01 13.33
CA LYS A 163 9.90 3.24 13.15
C LYS A 163 8.69 3.86 13.85
N SER A 164 8.89 4.63 14.92
CA SER A 164 7.79 5.35 15.59
C SER A 164 7.22 6.49 14.72
N ARG A 165 8.00 6.93 13.72
CA ARG A 165 7.68 7.98 12.75
C ARG A 165 7.51 7.43 11.33
N ALA A 166 7.40 6.10 11.21
CA ALA A 166 7.14 5.43 9.95
C ALA A 166 5.63 5.19 9.77
N LEU A 167 5.16 5.32 8.53
CA LEU A 167 3.85 4.92 8.07
C LEU A 167 4.02 3.84 6.99
N VAL A 168 3.51 2.64 7.25
CA VAL A 168 3.38 1.61 6.21
C VAL A 168 2.10 1.86 5.44
N THR A 169 2.18 1.91 4.11
CA THR A 169 1.00 2.14 3.26
C THR A 169 0.75 0.97 2.32
N ILE A 170 -0.51 0.56 2.19
CA ILE A 170 -0.92 -0.57 1.34
C ILE A 170 -2.13 -0.16 0.50
N TRP A 171 -1.97 -0.18 -0.82
CA TRP A 171 -3.09 -0.10 -1.78
C TRP A 171 -2.93 -1.21 -2.83
N ILE A 172 -3.72 -2.27 -2.69
CA ILE A 172 -3.63 -3.49 -3.48
C ILE A 172 -5.04 -4.06 -3.69
N GLY A 173 -5.22 -4.79 -4.79
CA GLY A 173 -6.41 -5.63 -5.01
C GLY A 173 -7.15 -5.39 -6.32
N ILE A 174 -6.83 -4.31 -7.06
CA ILE A 174 -7.52 -4.06 -8.34
C ILE A 174 -7.21 -5.17 -9.36
N ASN A 175 -6.01 -5.75 -9.30
CA ASN A 175 -5.58 -6.86 -10.14
C ASN A 175 -6.25 -8.16 -9.67
N ASP A 176 -6.26 -8.43 -8.36
CA ASP A 176 -6.89 -9.63 -7.78
C ASP A 176 -8.36 -9.75 -8.18
N ILE A 177 -9.15 -8.67 -8.02
CA ILE A 177 -10.55 -8.69 -8.42
C ILE A 177 -10.73 -8.70 -9.94
N SER A 178 -9.75 -8.19 -10.70
CA SER A 178 -9.79 -8.23 -12.16
C SER A 178 -9.50 -9.64 -12.67
N ASP A 179 -8.56 -10.36 -12.08
CA ASP A 179 -8.15 -11.68 -12.56
C ASP A 179 -9.08 -12.77 -12.07
N SER A 180 -9.60 -12.63 -10.86
CA SER A 180 -10.52 -13.60 -10.29
C SER A 180 -11.95 -13.47 -10.83
N LYS A 181 -12.28 -12.41 -11.59
CA LYS A 181 -13.69 -12.02 -11.88
C LYS A 181 -14.54 -13.09 -12.58
N LEU A 182 -13.90 -14.06 -13.23
CA LEU A 182 -14.56 -15.16 -13.94
C LEU A 182 -14.27 -16.53 -13.30
N TYR A 183 -13.67 -16.57 -12.11
CA TYR A 183 -13.43 -17.82 -11.41
C TYR A 183 -14.76 -18.43 -10.98
N ASP A 184 -14.89 -19.76 -11.15
CA ASP A 184 -16.07 -20.52 -10.74
C ASP A 184 -15.98 -20.90 -9.25
N VAL A 185 -16.01 -19.88 -8.39
CA VAL A 185 -15.85 -19.99 -6.93
C VAL A 185 -16.71 -18.94 -6.20
N ASP A 186 -16.85 -19.08 -4.88
CA ASP A 186 -17.36 -18.00 -4.03
C ASP A 186 -16.30 -16.88 -3.93
N LEU A 187 -16.46 -15.85 -4.77
CA LEU A 187 -15.59 -14.67 -4.79
C LEU A 187 -15.48 -13.97 -3.43
N PRO A 188 -16.59 -13.71 -2.69
CA PRO A 188 -16.47 -13.14 -1.37
C PRO A 188 -15.65 -13.97 -0.36
N GLU A 189 -15.69 -15.30 -0.40
CA GLU A 189 -14.77 -16.14 0.41
C GLU A 189 -13.34 -16.09 -0.10
N LEU A 190 -13.12 -16.12 -1.42
CA LEU A 190 -11.80 -15.96 -2.02
C LEU A 190 -11.14 -14.65 -1.59
N TYR A 191 -11.87 -13.54 -1.61
CA TYR A 191 -11.36 -12.23 -1.18
C TYR A 191 -11.06 -12.18 0.32
N ASP A 192 -11.85 -12.87 1.16
CA ASP A 192 -11.55 -12.99 2.59
C ASP A 192 -10.21 -13.73 2.79
N ALA A 193 -10.00 -14.83 2.06
CA ALA A 193 -8.77 -15.63 2.13
C ALA A 193 -7.54 -14.90 1.58
N MET A 194 -7.68 -14.16 0.48
CA MET A 194 -6.62 -13.33 -0.09
C MET A 194 -6.17 -12.25 0.91
N ILE A 195 -7.12 -11.51 1.48
CA ILE A 195 -6.83 -10.43 2.43
C ILE A 195 -6.28 -11.01 3.74
N GLU A 196 -6.84 -12.11 4.26
CA GLU A 196 -6.28 -12.82 5.42
C GLU A 196 -4.81 -13.18 5.17
N PHE A 197 -4.50 -13.75 4.00
CA PHE A 197 -3.14 -14.12 3.63
C PHE A 197 -2.20 -12.91 3.58
N MET A 198 -2.64 -11.76 3.04
CA MET A 198 -1.89 -10.50 3.10
C MET A 198 -1.61 -10.08 4.55
N PHE A 199 -2.58 -10.17 5.45
CA PHE A 199 -2.36 -9.84 6.86
C PHE A 199 -1.37 -10.80 7.54
N GLU A 200 -1.48 -12.11 7.29
CA GLU A 200 -0.60 -13.13 7.85
C GLU A 200 0.84 -13.03 7.34
N ARG A 201 1.00 -12.78 6.03
CA ARG A 201 2.29 -12.87 5.34
C ARG A 201 3.02 -11.54 5.20
N SER A 202 2.31 -10.43 5.33
CA SER A 202 2.88 -9.08 5.16
C SER A 202 2.72 -8.24 6.42
N VAL A 203 1.48 -8.01 6.85
CA VAL A 203 1.19 -7.05 7.94
C VAL A 203 1.74 -7.53 9.28
N LYS A 204 1.53 -8.81 9.63
CA LYS A 204 2.08 -9.41 10.86
C LYS A 204 3.62 -9.42 10.89
N PRO A 205 4.34 -9.81 9.83
CA PRO A 205 5.80 -9.68 9.79
C PRO A 205 6.31 -8.24 9.92
N LEU A 206 5.70 -7.27 9.23
CA LEU A 206 6.03 -5.86 9.41
C LEU A 206 5.79 -5.38 10.85
N TYR A 207 4.70 -5.85 11.48
CA TYR A 207 4.42 -5.54 12.88
C TYR A 207 5.49 -6.10 13.82
N LYS A 208 5.91 -7.36 13.59
CA LYS A 208 7.00 -8.00 14.34
C LYS A 208 8.33 -7.29 14.14
N ALA A 209 8.53 -6.66 12.98
CA ALA A 209 9.68 -5.80 12.72
C ALA A 209 9.58 -4.42 13.43
N GLY A 210 8.48 -4.10 14.11
CA GLY A 210 8.32 -2.88 14.92
C GLY A 210 7.61 -1.73 14.21
N TYR A 211 6.94 -1.98 13.08
CA TYR A 211 6.05 -0.99 12.47
C TYR A 211 4.70 -0.98 13.17
N HIS A 212 4.21 0.22 13.51
CA HIS A 212 3.00 0.39 14.33
C HIS A 212 1.95 1.32 13.71
N ASN A 213 2.25 2.03 12.62
CA ASN A 213 1.27 2.85 11.91
C ASN A 213 1.06 2.28 10.50
N TYR A 214 -0.17 1.95 10.17
CA TYR A 214 -0.56 1.39 8.88
C TYR A 214 -1.69 2.20 8.27
N LEU A 215 -1.58 2.47 6.98
CA LEU A 215 -2.62 3.04 6.14
C LEU A 215 -2.99 2.02 5.06
N PHE A 216 -4.25 1.63 5.04
CA PHE A 216 -4.87 0.86 3.97
C PHE A 216 -5.77 1.76 3.16
N MET A 217 -5.67 1.64 1.83
CA MET A 217 -6.60 2.24 0.89
C MET A 217 -7.59 1.15 0.46
N ASN A 218 -8.89 1.38 0.59
CA ASN A 218 -9.86 0.49 -0.05
C ASN A 218 -9.83 0.68 -1.58
N LEU A 219 -10.42 -0.24 -2.34
CA LEU A 219 -10.35 -0.20 -3.80
C LEU A 219 -11.09 1.01 -4.38
N PRO A 220 -10.53 1.62 -5.43
CA PRO A 220 -11.23 2.64 -6.20
C PRO A 220 -12.45 2.03 -6.91
N PRO A 221 -13.38 2.84 -7.46
CA PRO A 221 -14.51 2.36 -8.26
C PRO A 221 -14.05 1.89 -9.65
N ILE A 222 -13.15 0.89 -9.71
CA ILE A 222 -12.51 0.41 -10.95
C ILE A 222 -13.53 -0.14 -11.96
N HIS A 223 -14.69 -0.62 -11.49
CA HIS A 223 -15.83 -1.03 -12.33
C HIS A 223 -16.36 0.09 -13.24
N ARG A 224 -16.08 1.36 -12.92
CA ARG A 224 -16.42 2.54 -13.74
C ARG A 224 -15.34 2.93 -14.73
N SER A 225 -14.22 2.19 -14.79
CA SER A 225 -13.13 2.49 -15.71
C SER A 225 -13.49 2.20 -17.16
N PRO A 226 -12.83 2.86 -18.13
CA PRO A 226 -13.04 2.62 -19.55
C PRO A 226 -12.86 1.16 -19.97
N SER A 227 -12.06 0.36 -19.24
CA SER A 227 -11.89 -1.08 -19.48
C SER A 227 -13.15 -1.91 -19.24
N TYR A 228 -14.10 -1.40 -18.45
CA TYR A 228 -15.33 -2.10 -18.07
C TYR A 228 -16.58 -1.44 -18.65
N VAL A 229 -16.72 -0.11 -18.59
CA VAL A 229 -17.94 0.58 -19.03
C VAL A 229 -18.16 0.55 -20.55
N ASN A 230 -17.09 0.38 -21.33
CA ASN A 230 -17.18 0.28 -22.78
C ASN A 230 -17.53 -1.14 -23.29
N LYS A 231 -17.72 -2.11 -22.38
CA LYS A 231 -18.07 -3.49 -22.73
C LYS A 231 -19.58 -3.70 -22.63
N VAL A 232 -20.14 -4.45 -23.59
CA VAL A 232 -21.58 -4.81 -23.63
C VAL A 232 -21.99 -5.62 -22.39
N LYS A 233 -21.10 -6.46 -21.87
CA LYS A 233 -21.30 -7.25 -20.65
C LYS A 233 -20.04 -7.08 -19.76
N PRO A 234 -20.00 -6.10 -18.85
CA PRO A 234 -18.87 -5.93 -17.96
C PRO A 234 -18.78 -7.11 -17.00
N SER A 235 -17.62 -7.76 -16.97
CA SER A 235 -17.33 -8.90 -16.09
C SER A 235 -17.00 -8.49 -14.66
N LEU A 236 -16.77 -7.20 -14.39
CA LEU A 236 -16.50 -6.65 -13.07
C LEU A 236 -17.56 -5.58 -12.77
N ASN A 237 -18.17 -5.63 -11.59
CA ASN A 237 -19.24 -4.72 -11.15
C ASN A 237 -18.96 -4.12 -9.77
N ALA A 238 -19.81 -3.19 -9.33
CA ALA A 238 -19.69 -2.53 -8.03
C ALA A 238 -19.69 -3.51 -6.85
N THR A 239 -20.53 -4.56 -6.92
CA THR A 239 -20.66 -5.57 -5.85
C THR A 239 -19.35 -6.30 -5.57
N MET A 240 -18.55 -6.60 -6.60
CA MET A 240 -17.24 -7.22 -6.40
C MET A 240 -16.26 -6.30 -5.67
N VAL A 241 -16.28 -5.00 -6.00
CA VAL A 241 -15.48 -3.98 -5.32
C VAL A 241 -15.92 -3.84 -3.86
N GLU A 242 -17.23 -3.84 -3.61
CA GLU A 242 -17.82 -3.80 -2.26
C GLU A 242 -17.46 -5.02 -1.44
N TRP A 243 -17.46 -6.23 -2.04
CA TRP A 243 -17.01 -7.44 -1.35
C TRP A 243 -15.57 -7.29 -0.87
N TRP A 244 -14.65 -6.91 -1.75
CA TRP A 244 -13.25 -6.67 -1.34
C TRP A 244 -13.16 -5.64 -0.22
N ASN A 245 -13.79 -4.47 -0.40
CA ASN A 245 -13.73 -3.36 0.55
C ASN A 245 -14.30 -3.74 1.92
N SER A 246 -15.37 -4.54 1.96
CA SER A 246 -15.96 -5.01 3.22
C SER A 246 -15.04 -6.00 3.94
N ARG A 247 -14.35 -6.90 3.22
CA ARG A 247 -13.38 -7.84 3.83
C ARG A 247 -12.14 -7.09 4.32
N LEU A 248 -11.64 -6.11 3.56
CA LEU A 248 -10.54 -5.26 4.03
C LEU A 248 -10.90 -4.51 5.31
N SER A 249 -12.11 -3.96 5.38
CA SER A 249 -12.64 -3.30 6.59
C SER A 249 -12.74 -4.26 7.79
N LYS A 250 -13.23 -5.49 7.57
CA LYS A 250 -13.29 -6.56 8.59
C LYS A 250 -11.89 -6.88 9.13
N HIS A 251 -10.91 -7.15 8.24
CA HIS A 251 -9.55 -7.54 8.62
C HIS A 251 -8.76 -6.41 9.29
N THR A 252 -8.84 -5.18 8.78
CA THR A 252 -8.22 -4.00 9.42
C THR A 252 -8.79 -3.75 10.83
N SER A 253 -10.11 -3.87 10.98
CA SER A 253 -10.77 -3.74 12.29
C SER A 253 -10.38 -4.86 13.26
N GLN A 254 -10.28 -6.10 12.78
CA GLN A 254 -9.83 -7.24 13.59
C GLN A 254 -8.38 -7.05 14.04
N PHE A 255 -7.49 -6.71 13.12
CA PHE A 255 -6.08 -6.48 13.45
C PHE A 255 -5.90 -5.34 14.46
N SER A 256 -6.63 -4.22 14.31
CA SER A 256 -6.61 -3.13 15.31
C SER A 256 -7.10 -3.58 16.69
N ARG A 257 -8.03 -4.55 16.76
CA ARG A 257 -8.48 -5.13 18.03
C ARG A 257 -7.43 -6.03 18.65
N ASP A 258 -6.73 -6.83 17.86
CA ASP A 258 -5.78 -7.83 18.35
C ASP A 258 -4.42 -7.20 18.70
N TYR A 259 -4.02 -6.15 17.99
CA TYR A 259 -2.74 -5.46 18.15
C TYR A 259 -2.94 -4.03 18.65
N LYS A 260 -3.30 -3.88 19.93
CA LYS A 260 -3.68 -2.59 20.56
C LYS A 260 -2.63 -1.48 20.50
N SER A 261 -1.36 -1.83 20.31
CA SER A 261 -0.25 -0.88 20.14
C SER A 261 -0.14 -0.32 18.71
N THR A 262 -0.96 -0.82 17.77
CA THR A 262 -0.95 -0.37 16.37
C THR A 262 -2.05 0.64 16.09
N LYS A 263 -1.72 1.65 15.29
CA LYS A 263 -2.70 2.48 14.60
C LYS A 263 -2.95 1.89 13.21
N ILE A 264 -4.18 1.44 13.00
CA ILE A 264 -4.67 1.06 11.68
C ILE A 264 -5.59 2.16 11.17
N LEU A 265 -5.30 2.64 9.96
CA LEU A 265 -6.05 3.64 9.22
C LEU A 265 -6.61 2.97 7.97
N LEU A 266 -7.89 3.17 7.71
CA LEU A 266 -8.55 2.74 6.48
C LEU A 266 -9.13 3.97 5.81
N TYR A 267 -8.56 4.35 4.68
CA TYR A 267 -9.05 5.46 3.87
C TYR A 267 -10.04 4.96 2.82
N ASP A 268 -11.17 5.66 2.73
CA ASP A 268 -12.27 5.33 1.82
C ASP A 268 -12.08 6.01 0.46
N SER A 269 -11.14 5.47 -0.32
CA SER A 269 -10.90 5.90 -1.70
C SER A 269 -12.10 5.65 -2.60
N PHE A 270 -12.88 4.59 -2.34
CA PHE A 270 -14.08 4.23 -3.08
C PHE A 270 -15.11 5.37 -3.06
N SER A 271 -15.51 5.81 -1.88
CA SER A 271 -16.51 6.87 -1.73
C SER A 271 -15.99 8.21 -2.26
N PHE A 272 -14.73 8.54 -1.98
CA PHE A 272 -14.13 9.78 -2.48
C PHE A 272 -14.11 9.83 -4.01
N LEU A 273 -13.62 8.77 -4.66
CA LEU A 273 -13.50 8.72 -6.11
C LEU A 273 -14.85 8.62 -6.82
N ASN A 274 -15.86 7.96 -6.23
CA ASN A 274 -17.23 8.03 -6.74
C ASN A 274 -17.78 9.47 -6.67
N ASN A 275 -17.56 10.18 -5.57
CA ASN A 275 -17.97 11.57 -5.46
C ASN A 275 -17.30 12.47 -6.53
N VAL A 276 -16.04 12.23 -6.85
CA VAL A 276 -15.35 12.92 -7.94
C VAL A 276 -15.97 12.59 -9.30
N LEU A 277 -16.29 11.33 -9.56
CA LEU A 277 -16.93 10.89 -10.81
C LEU A 277 -18.36 11.44 -10.97
N ASP A 278 -19.10 11.58 -9.86
CA ASP A 278 -20.50 12.02 -9.86
C ASP A 278 -20.63 13.56 -9.86
N ASN A 279 -19.61 14.26 -9.34
CA ASN A 279 -19.56 15.73 -9.28
C ASN A 279 -18.27 16.29 -9.94
N PRO A 280 -17.93 15.92 -11.19
CA PRO A 280 -16.60 16.16 -11.75
C PRO A 280 -16.25 17.65 -11.93
N SER A 281 -17.26 18.52 -12.12
CA SER A 281 -17.06 19.97 -12.23
C SER A 281 -16.44 20.58 -10.97
N ASP A 282 -16.79 20.08 -9.78
CA ASP A 282 -16.26 20.57 -8.51
C ASP A 282 -14.75 20.30 -8.36
N PHE A 283 -14.25 19.37 -9.18
CA PHE A 283 -12.88 18.90 -9.22
C PHE A 283 -12.12 19.31 -10.49
N GLN A 284 -12.70 20.19 -11.32
CA GLN A 284 -12.12 20.64 -12.59
C GLN A 284 -11.90 19.49 -13.60
N ILE A 285 -12.74 18.46 -13.53
CA ILE A 285 -12.73 17.33 -14.44
C ILE A 285 -13.88 17.48 -15.43
N THR A 286 -13.60 17.28 -16.71
CA THR A 286 -14.60 17.36 -17.79
C THR A 286 -14.85 16.02 -18.46
N ASN A 287 -13.92 15.07 -18.34
CA ASN A 287 -14.05 13.72 -18.91
C ASN A 287 -13.93 12.64 -17.83
N THR A 288 -15.01 11.90 -17.60
CA THR A 288 -15.11 10.82 -16.59
C THR A 288 -15.30 9.42 -17.19
N THR A 289 -15.47 9.31 -18.51
CA THR A 289 -15.82 8.06 -19.19
C THR A 289 -14.74 7.56 -20.14
N GLY A 290 -13.89 8.45 -20.64
CA GLY A 290 -12.79 8.13 -21.54
C GLY A 290 -11.44 8.61 -21.01
N PHE A 291 -10.43 8.39 -21.84
CA PHE A 291 -9.05 8.84 -21.63
C PHE A 291 -8.50 9.36 -22.96
N CYS A 292 -7.39 10.12 -22.92
CA CYS A 292 -6.78 10.63 -24.14
C CYS A 292 -6.17 9.49 -24.98
N SER A 293 -6.41 9.47 -26.30
CA SER A 293 -5.81 8.48 -27.21
C SER A 293 -4.27 8.57 -27.25
N GLY A 294 -3.73 9.78 -27.09
CA GLY A 294 -2.30 10.06 -26.99
C GLY A 294 -1.71 9.93 -25.59
N TYR A 295 -2.40 9.32 -24.61
CA TYR A 295 -1.95 9.27 -23.22
C TYR A 295 -0.57 8.65 -23.02
N ASN A 296 -0.05 7.89 -23.97
CA ASN A 296 1.26 7.24 -23.91
C ASN A 296 2.35 8.00 -24.69
N ASN A 297 2.04 9.20 -25.18
CA ASN A 297 2.99 10.09 -25.87
C ASN A 297 3.20 11.35 -25.05
N GLU A 298 4.43 11.58 -24.58
CA GLU A 298 4.79 12.73 -23.73
C GLU A 298 4.40 14.10 -24.33
N THR A 299 4.35 14.19 -25.67
CA THR A 299 3.89 15.41 -26.37
C THR A 299 2.47 15.82 -25.98
N VAL A 300 1.65 14.88 -25.49
CA VAL A 300 0.28 15.15 -25.01
C VAL A 300 0.26 16.15 -23.85
N LEU A 301 1.34 16.24 -23.06
CA LEU A 301 1.44 17.18 -21.94
C LEU A 301 1.46 18.64 -22.42
N THR A 302 2.04 18.89 -23.60
CA THR A 302 2.24 20.25 -24.13
C THR A 302 1.34 20.55 -25.33
N ASN A 303 0.88 19.52 -26.04
CA ASN A 303 0.01 19.64 -27.21
C ASN A 303 -1.03 18.51 -27.26
N PRO A 304 -1.98 18.47 -26.31
CA PRO A 304 -3.04 17.46 -26.30
C PRO A 304 -3.97 17.54 -27.52
N GLY A 305 -4.10 18.74 -28.11
CA GLY A 305 -4.91 18.99 -29.30
C GLY A 305 -4.45 18.20 -30.53
N ALA A 306 -3.16 17.89 -30.66
CA ALA A 306 -2.64 17.03 -31.73
C ALA A 306 -3.20 15.60 -31.69
N PHE A 307 -3.72 15.17 -30.55
CA PHE A 307 -4.35 13.87 -30.35
C PHE A 307 -5.88 13.95 -30.27
N GLY A 308 -6.46 15.13 -30.50
CA GLY A 308 -7.88 15.39 -30.28
C GLY A 308 -8.28 15.34 -28.80
N CYS A 309 -7.33 15.58 -27.90
CA CYS A 309 -7.55 15.52 -26.46
C CYS A 309 -7.65 16.91 -25.84
N ALA A 310 -8.34 16.98 -24.69
CA ALA A 310 -8.20 18.08 -23.75
C ALA A 310 -6.90 17.91 -22.93
N PRO A 311 -6.47 18.91 -22.14
CA PRO A 311 -5.36 18.73 -21.20
C PRO A 311 -5.58 17.51 -20.31
N LEU A 312 -4.54 16.71 -20.04
CA LEU A 312 -4.70 15.46 -19.28
C LEU A 312 -5.31 15.68 -17.88
N ASP A 313 -5.05 16.82 -17.25
CA ASP A 313 -5.62 17.18 -15.95
C ASP A 313 -7.15 17.33 -15.96
N SER A 314 -7.78 17.48 -17.13
CA SER A 314 -9.25 17.51 -17.24
C SER A 314 -9.88 16.11 -17.29
N TYR A 315 -9.08 15.05 -17.32
CA TYR A 315 -9.55 13.67 -17.36
C TYR A 315 -9.50 13.04 -15.97
N PHE A 316 -10.54 12.27 -15.64
CA PHE A 316 -10.52 11.39 -14.49
C PHE A 316 -9.59 10.19 -14.74
N TRP A 317 -9.74 9.55 -15.89
CA TRP A 317 -8.98 8.38 -16.30
C TRP A 317 -7.78 8.79 -17.15
N TYR A 318 -6.58 8.40 -16.75
CA TYR A 318 -5.36 8.56 -17.54
C TYR A 318 -5.31 7.58 -18.71
N ASN A 319 -5.69 6.33 -18.44
CA ASN A 319 -5.80 5.27 -19.43
C ASN A 319 -7.02 4.40 -19.12
N SER A 320 -7.10 3.20 -19.71
CA SER A 320 -8.27 2.35 -19.56
C SER A 320 -8.53 1.84 -18.14
N GLY A 321 -7.57 1.92 -17.21
CA GLY A 321 -7.70 1.37 -15.85
C GLY A 321 -7.08 2.20 -14.74
N HIS A 322 -6.43 3.33 -15.04
CA HIS A 322 -5.73 4.15 -14.04
C HIS A 322 -6.29 5.58 -14.00
N ILE A 323 -6.35 6.15 -12.81
CA ILE A 323 -6.76 7.54 -12.60
C ILE A 323 -5.60 8.50 -12.95
N SER A 324 -5.91 9.73 -13.34
CA SER A 324 -4.89 10.73 -13.70
C SER A 324 -4.12 11.26 -12.51
N SER A 325 -2.93 11.82 -12.77
CA SER A 325 -2.13 12.50 -11.74
C SER A 325 -2.93 13.60 -11.03
N HIS A 326 -3.79 14.34 -11.75
CA HIS A 326 -4.71 15.31 -11.13
C HIS A 326 -5.65 14.64 -10.14
N VAL A 327 -6.27 13.50 -10.48
CA VAL A 327 -7.11 12.75 -9.54
C VAL A 327 -6.31 12.20 -8.36
N HIS A 328 -5.09 11.68 -8.59
CA HIS A 328 -4.20 11.28 -7.50
C HIS A 328 -3.87 12.43 -6.54
N LYS A 329 -3.70 13.66 -7.07
CA LYS A 329 -3.50 14.87 -6.25
C LYS A 329 -4.74 15.19 -5.40
N LEU A 330 -5.93 15.00 -5.95
CA LEU A 330 -7.19 15.16 -5.21
C LEU A 330 -7.32 14.12 -4.09
N VAL A 331 -7.00 12.85 -4.38
CA VAL A 331 -6.93 11.78 -3.36
C VAL A 331 -5.95 12.15 -2.26
N ALA A 332 -4.74 12.57 -2.61
CA ALA A 332 -3.72 12.97 -1.63
C ALA A 332 -4.17 14.15 -0.76
N LYS A 333 -4.82 15.17 -1.34
CA LYS A 333 -5.36 16.32 -0.60
C LYS A 333 -6.41 15.87 0.42
N ASP A 334 -7.33 15.01 0.02
CA ASP A 334 -8.37 14.52 0.92
C ASP A 334 -7.81 13.58 1.99
N LEU A 335 -6.92 12.66 1.59
CA LEU A 335 -6.21 11.76 2.49
C LEU A 335 -5.41 12.52 3.55
N ILE A 336 -4.71 13.60 3.20
CA ILE A 336 -3.99 14.43 4.19
C ILE A 336 -4.96 15.04 5.22
N ARG A 337 -6.16 15.46 4.81
CA ARG A 337 -7.17 15.94 5.77
C ARG A 337 -7.60 14.81 6.71
N TYR A 338 -7.86 13.63 6.16
CA TYR A 338 -8.17 12.44 6.96
C TYR A 338 -7.04 12.10 7.95
N LEU A 339 -5.78 12.04 7.51
CA LEU A 339 -4.62 11.73 8.36
C LEU A 339 -4.45 12.76 9.48
N LYS A 340 -4.64 14.05 9.20
CA LYS A 340 -4.62 15.10 10.23
C LYS A 340 -5.76 14.91 11.24
N ALA A 341 -6.97 14.57 10.80
CA ALA A 341 -8.10 14.31 11.69
C ALA A 341 -7.91 13.05 12.55
N GLN A 342 -7.06 12.11 12.12
CA GLN A 342 -6.73 10.90 12.86
C GLN A 342 -5.57 11.07 13.85
N SER A 343 -4.89 12.23 13.81
CA SER A 343 -3.76 12.55 14.68
C SER A 343 -4.23 12.83 16.11
N LYS A 344 -3.47 12.39 17.11
CA LYS A 344 -3.79 12.53 18.54
C LYS A 344 -2.66 13.13 19.37
#